data_AF-A0A3D5NWS2-F1
#
_entry.id   AF-A0A3D5NWS2-F1
#
_cell.length_a   1.000
_cell.length_b   1.000
_cell.length_c   1.000
_cell.angle_alpha   90.00
_cell.angle_beta   90.00
_cell.angle_gamma   90.00
#
_symmetry.space_group_name_H-M   'P 1'
#
loop_
_entity.id
_entity.type
_entity.pdbx_description
1 polymer ?
#
loop_
_entity_poly.entity_id
_entity_poly.type
_entity_poly.pdbx_seq_one_letter_code
_entity_poly.pdbx_strand_id
1 'polypeptide(L)'
;ALRAANVIIGELTKNDQIQRIELAGSVRRFKEVVQNINLVVATQMTHEEFAQFLHSVPPVESIELVDPDKIEATSSLGIPIHFHLTDLNDFHPVWLRHSNSADHNEFLKQVARERGFSWRKNGLHRK
;
A
#
# COMPACT_ATOMS: atom_id res chain seq x y z
N ALA A 1 -14.24 0.68 6.94
CA ALA A 1 -12.95 0.72 6.20
C ALA A 1 -12.79 1.97 5.34
N LEU A 2 -13.60 2.20 4.30
CA LEU A 2 -13.41 3.34 3.38
C LEU A 2 -13.34 4.72 4.08
N ARG A 3 -14.28 5.00 4.99
CA ARG A 3 -14.25 6.25 5.78
C ARG A 3 -12.97 6.40 6.60
N ALA A 4 -12.57 5.35 7.33
CA ALA A 4 -11.33 5.35 8.11
C ALA A 4 -10.10 5.58 7.22
N ALA A 5 -10.05 4.92 6.06
CA ALA A 5 -8.97 5.12 5.09
C ALA A 5 -8.89 6.56 4.57
N ASN A 6 -10.04 7.18 4.25
CA ASN A 6 -10.06 8.57 3.77
C ASN A 6 -9.59 9.56 4.84
N VAL A 7 -9.92 9.33 6.11
CA VAL A 7 -9.42 10.15 7.22
C VAL A 7 -7.90 10.01 7.34
N ILE A 8 -7.37 8.78 7.31
CA ILE A 8 -5.93 8.52 7.33
C ILE A 8 -5.23 9.18 6.15
N ILE A 9 -5.76 9.02 4.93
CA ILE A 9 -5.23 9.65 3.72
C ILE A 9 -5.17 11.17 3.90
N GLY A 10 -6.26 11.79 4.37
CA GLY A 10 -6.33 13.24 4.57
C GLY A 10 -5.27 13.76 5.55
N GLU A 11 -4.96 13.02 6.61
CA GLU A 11 -3.88 13.38 7.53
C GLU A 11 -2.48 13.20 6.89
N LEU A 12 -2.26 12.07 6.22
CA LEU A 12 -0.96 11.76 5.60
C LEU A 12 -0.62 12.75 4.47
N THR A 13 -1.59 13.17 3.66
CA THR A 13 -1.37 14.13 2.56
C THR A 13 -0.94 15.53 3.02
N LYS A 14 -0.95 15.82 4.32
CA LYS A 14 -0.43 17.07 4.88
C LYS A 14 1.09 17.09 4.98
N ASN A 15 1.76 15.94 4.84
CA ASN A 15 3.21 15.84 4.86
C ASN A 15 3.78 15.90 3.43
N ASP A 16 4.61 16.91 3.16
CA ASP A 16 5.19 17.17 1.84
C ASP A 16 6.15 16.06 1.35
N GLN A 17 6.65 15.20 2.23
CA GLN A 17 7.46 14.04 1.85
C GLN A 17 6.62 12.89 1.29
N ILE A 18 5.29 12.94 1.41
CA ILE A 18 4.38 11.99 0.77
C ILE A 18 4.00 12.53 -0.60
N GLN A 19 4.60 11.96 -1.63
CA GLN A 19 4.42 12.38 -3.03
C GLN A 19 3.10 11.85 -3.61
N ARG A 20 2.64 10.70 -3.13
CA ARG A 20 1.36 10.11 -3.53
C ARG A 20 0.87 9.09 -2.50
N ILE A 21 -0.43 8.99 -2.33
CA ILE A 21 -1.06 7.93 -1.54
C ILE A 21 -2.37 7.50 -2.19
N GLU A 22 -2.60 6.19 -2.26
CA GLU A 22 -3.85 5.64 -2.80
C GLU A 22 -4.34 4.44 -1.99
N LEU A 23 -5.66 4.31 -1.94
CA LEU A 23 -6.33 3.09 -1.49
C LEU A 23 -6.03 1.93 -2.43
N ALA A 24 -5.74 0.77 -1.86
CA ALA A 24 -5.49 -0.49 -2.56
C ALA A 24 -6.34 -1.63 -1.96
N GLY A 25 -5.95 -2.87 -2.26
CA GLY A 25 -6.56 -4.07 -1.72
C GLY A 25 -8.04 -4.23 -2.06
N SER A 26 -8.73 -4.95 -1.19
CA SER A 26 -10.15 -5.26 -1.30
C SER A 26 -11.06 -4.03 -1.24
N VAL A 27 -10.65 -2.98 -0.52
CA VAL A 27 -11.38 -1.71 -0.44
C VAL A 27 -11.47 -1.06 -1.83
N ARG A 28 -10.35 -0.98 -2.56
CA ARG A 28 -10.33 -0.43 -3.93
C ARG A 28 -11.14 -1.25 -4.92
N ARG A 29 -11.29 -2.56 -4.69
CA ARG A 29 -12.12 -3.47 -5.50
C ARG A 29 -13.59 -3.49 -5.07
N PHE A 30 -13.98 -2.62 -4.13
CA PHE A 30 -15.35 -2.52 -3.62
C PHE A 30 -15.91 -3.83 -3.04
N LYS A 31 -15.06 -4.66 -2.42
CA LYS A 31 -15.56 -5.81 -1.65
C LYS A 31 -16.38 -5.30 -0.46
N GLU A 32 -17.52 -5.94 -0.22
CA GLU A 32 -18.47 -5.61 0.84
C GLU A 32 -17.85 -5.82 2.22
N VAL A 33 -17.11 -6.93 2.38
CA VAL A 33 -16.39 -7.28 3.61
C VAL A 33 -14.89 -7.23 3.36
N VAL A 34 -14.19 -6.45 4.19
CA VAL A 34 -12.74 -6.27 4.11
C VAL A 34 -12.09 -6.56 5.46
N GLN A 35 -10.95 -7.24 5.42
CA GLN A 35 -10.21 -7.63 6.63
C GLN A 35 -9.23 -6.55 7.11
N ASN A 36 -8.75 -5.70 6.19
CA ASN A 36 -7.79 -4.63 6.44
C ASN A 36 -7.91 -3.54 5.38
N ILE A 37 -7.33 -2.38 5.68
CA ILE A 37 -7.13 -1.27 4.75
C ILE A 37 -5.73 -1.43 4.16
N ASN A 38 -5.60 -1.37 2.83
CA ASN A 38 -4.27 -1.30 2.19
C ASN A 38 -4.09 0.10 1.61
N LEU A 39 -2.97 0.73 1.93
CA LEU A 39 -2.56 2.02 1.40
C LEU A 39 -1.20 1.85 0.72
N VAL A 40 -1.07 2.34 -0.50
CA VAL A 40 0.23 2.42 -1.19
C VAL A 40 0.68 3.86 -1.13
N VAL A 41 1.90 4.08 -0.65
CA VAL A 41 2.44 5.40 -0.36
C VAL A 41 3.75 5.58 -1.13
N ALA A 42 3.77 6.54 -2.06
CA ALA A 42 5.02 7.05 -2.63
C ALA A 42 5.62 8.09 -1.69
N THR A 43 6.82 7.82 -1.18
CA THR A 43 7.53 8.72 -0.29
C THR A 43 9.03 8.52 -0.42
N GLN A 44 9.80 9.55 -0.07
CA GLN A 44 11.26 9.47 0.05
C GLN A 44 11.72 9.13 1.47
N MET A 45 10.79 9.03 2.44
CA MET A 45 11.10 8.59 3.79
C MET A 45 11.59 7.14 3.77
N THR A 46 12.56 6.83 4.63
CA THR A 46 12.85 5.42 4.94
C THR A 46 11.67 4.79 5.66
N HIS A 47 11.71 3.47 5.76
CA HIS A 47 10.68 2.70 6.44
C HIS A 47 10.57 3.09 7.93
N GLU A 48 11.71 3.28 8.60
CA GLU A 48 11.79 3.71 10.00
C GLU A 48 11.31 5.16 10.16
N GLU A 49 11.68 6.06 9.25
CA GLU A 49 11.21 7.45 9.25
C GLU A 49 9.70 7.53 9.09
N PHE A 50 9.13 6.72 8.17
CA PHE A 50 7.69 6.67 7.98
C PHE A 50 6.98 6.08 9.20
N ALA A 51 7.50 5.00 9.78
CA ALA A 51 6.96 4.42 11.01
C ALA A 51 7.00 5.43 12.17
N GLN A 52 8.11 6.17 12.31
CA GLN A 52 8.23 7.24 13.30
C GLN A 52 7.21 8.37 13.04
N PHE A 53 6.99 8.73 11.78
CA PHE A 53 5.99 9.72 11.39
C PHE A 53 4.56 9.25 11.71
N LEU A 54 4.24 7.97 11.51
CA LEU A 54 2.91 7.41 11.81
C LEU A 54 2.52 7.59 13.29
N HIS A 55 3.46 7.63 14.23
CA HIS A 55 3.15 7.93 15.64
C HIS A 55 2.55 9.33 15.85
N SER A 56 2.74 10.25 14.91
CA SER A 56 2.17 11.60 14.93
C SER A 56 0.80 11.70 14.24
N VAL A 57 0.31 10.60 13.65
CA VAL A 57 -0.93 10.56 12.87
C VAL A 57 -2.07 10.09 13.78
N PRO A 58 -2.97 10.98 14.25
CA PRO A 58 -3.93 10.64 15.31
C PRO A 58 -4.86 9.44 15.03
N PRO A 59 -5.25 9.17 13.77
CA PRO A 59 -6.03 7.97 13.44
C PRO A 59 -5.31 6.63 13.58
N VAL A 60 -4.01 6.59 13.92
CA VAL A 60 -3.16 5.39 14.02
C VAL A 60 -2.78 5.14 15.48
N GLU A 61 -3.07 3.95 16.01
CA GLU A 61 -2.89 3.62 17.43
C GLU A 61 -1.69 2.72 17.73
N SER A 62 -1.45 1.71 16.89
CA SER A 62 -0.32 0.79 17.03
C SER A 62 0.39 0.63 15.70
N ILE A 63 1.70 0.41 15.74
CA ILE A 63 2.58 0.29 14.58
C ILE A 63 3.51 -0.90 14.80
N GLU A 64 3.59 -1.77 13.81
CA GLU A 64 4.49 -2.92 13.78
C GLU A 64 5.26 -2.94 12.45
N LEU A 65 6.58 -3.05 12.57
CA LEU A 65 7.51 -3.17 11.47
C LEU A 65 7.61 -4.64 11.09
N VAL A 66 6.88 -5.07 10.04
CA VAL A 66 6.76 -6.48 9.68
C VAL A 66 7.75 -6.88 8.57
N ASP A 67 7.86 -6.06 7.52
CA ASP A 67 8.74 -6.32 6.37
C ASP A 67 9.40 -5.01 5.90
N PRO A 68 10.50 -5.04 5.12
CA PRO A 68 11.20 -3.82 4.65
C PRO A 68 10.33 -2.82 3.86
N ASP A 69 9.20 -3.28 3.34
CA ASP A 69 8.33 -2.52 2.43
C ASP A 69 6.88 -2.40 2.94
N LYS A 70 6.60 -2.99 4.11
CA LYS A 70 5.25 -3.06 4.68
C LYS A 70 5.27 -2.72 6.17
N ILE A 71 4.50 -1.69 6.53
CA ILE A 71 4.21 -1.33 7.91
C ILE A 71 2.79 -1.77 8.22
N GLU A 72 2.62 -2.53 9.29
CA GLU A 72 1.31 -2.83 9.84
C GLU A 72 0.96 -1.83 10.92
N ALA A 73 -0.30 -1.41 10.95
CA ALA A 73 -0.81 -0.51 11.96
C ALA A 73 -2.25 -0.84 12.28
N THR A 74 -2.75 -0.30 13.39
CA THR A 74 -4.18 -0.38 13.74
C THR A 74 -4.77 1.01 13.76
N SER A 75 -5.90 1.21 13.08
CA SER A 75 -6.65 2.46 13.16
C SER A 75 -7.28 2.63 14.54
N SER A 76 -7.68 3.84 14.92
CA SER A 76 -8.45 4.11 16.15
C SER A 76 -9.82 3.42 16.26
N LEU A 77 -10.28 2.78 15.19
CA LEU A 77 -11.49 1.95 15.17
C LEU A 77 -11.18 0.45 15.24
N GLY A 78 -9.93 0.07 15.56
CA GLY A 78 -9.50 -1.33 15.62
C GLY A 78 -9.32 -2.02 14.26
N ILE A 79 -9.41 -1.29 13.15
CA ILE A 79 -9.23 -1.86 11.80
C ILE A 79 -7.73 -1.95 11.47
N PRO A 80 -7.21 -3.12 11.07
CA PRO A 80 -5.84 -3.25 10.60
C PRO A 80 -5.60 -2.45 9.31
N ILE A 81 -4.43 -1.82 9.23
CA ILE A 81 -3.96 -1.02 8.10
C ILE A 81 -2.60 -1.56 7.68
N HIS A 82 -2.41 -1.78 6.38
CA HIS A 82 -1.13 -2.10 5.79
C HIS A 82 -0.69 -0.93 4.91
N PHE A 83 0.43 -0.31 5.25
CA PHE A 83 1.10 0.68 4.42
C PHE A 83 2.18 -0.02 3.60
N HIS A 84 2.11 0.12 2.28
CA HIS A 84 3.12 -0.38 1.34
C HIS A 84 3.91 0.80 0.79
N LEU A 85 5.17 0.90 1.17
CA LEU A 85 6.04 2.01 0.76
C LEU A 85 6.70 1.71 -0.59
N THR A 86 6.88 2.77 -1.39
CA THR A 86 7.49 2.71 -2.71
C THR A 86 8.05 4.06 -3.12
N ASP A 87 8.96 4.06 -4.09
CA ASP A 87 9.29 5.28 -4.84
C ASP A 87 8.16 5.69 -5.78
N LEU A 88 8.13 6.98 -6.13
CA LEU A 88 7.14 7.53 -7.06
C LEU A 88 7.19 6.87 -8.45
N ASN A 89 8.38 6.53 -8.93
CA ASN A 89 8.57 5.89 -10.23
C ASN A 89 7.96 4.47 -10.28
N ASP A 90 7.94 3.77 -9.16
CA ASP A 90 7.43 2.40 -9.03
C ASP A 90 5.98 2.36 -8.52
N PHE A 91 5.38 3.53 -8.28
CA PHE A 91 4.07 3.65 -7.63
C PHE A 91 2.98 2.85 -8.33
N HIS A 92 2.85 3.00 -9.65
CA HIS A 92 1.74 2.40 -10.39
C HIS A 92 1.79 0.86 -10.41
N PRO A 93 2.93 0.21 -10.70
CA PRO A 93 3.06 -1.22 -10.54
C PRO A 93 2.77 -1.74 -9.14
N VAL A 94 3.30 -1.06 -8.11
CA VAL A 94 3.08 -1.42 -6.71
C VAL A 94 1.59 -1.28 -6.37
N TRP A 95 0.98 -0.16 -6.73
CA TRP A 95 -0.44 0.08 -6.54
C TRP A 95 -1.30 -0.98 -7.20
N LEU A 96 -1.02 -1.35 -8.45
CA LEU A 96 -1.72 -2.43 -9.15
C LEU A 96 -1.57 -3.76 -8.39
N ARG A 97 -0.35 -4.15 -8.04
CA ARG A 97 -0.06 -5.41 -7.32
C ARG A 97 -0.84 -5.50 -6.01
N HIS A 98 -0.86 -4.43 -5.21
CA HIS A 98 -1.57 -4.40 -3.94
C HIS A 98 -3.07 -4.19 -4.09
N SER A 99 -3.54 -3.73 -5.26
CA SER A 99 -4.97 -3.61 -5.59
C SER A 99 -5.60 -4.91 -6.06
N ASN A 100 -4.81 -5.84 -6.57
CA ASN A 100 -5.28 -7.09 -7.14
C ASN A 100 -5.64 -8.14 -6.07
N SER A 101 -6.31 -9.22 -6.48
CA SER A 101 -6.35 -10.45 -5.70
C SER A 101 -5.05 -11.23 -5.90
N ALA A 102 -4.77 -12.20 -5.01
CA ALA A 102 -3.65 -13.13 -5.17
C ALA A 102 -3.74 -13.85 -6.53
N ASP A 103 -4.91 -14.38 -6.87
CA ASP A 103 -5.15 -15.09 -8.14
C ASP A 103 -4.90 -14.19 -9.36
N HIS A 104 -5.35 -12.93 -9.31
CA HIS A 104 -5.12 -12.00 -10.41
C HIS A 104 -3.64 -11.66 -10.56
N ASN A 105 -2.89 -11.55 -9.45
CA ASN A 105 -1.44 -11.37 -9.51
C ASN A 105 -0.72 -12.58 -10.10
N GLU A 106 -1.14 -13.81 -9.77
CA GLU A 106 -0.57 -15.03 -10.37
C GLU A 106 -0.90 -15.13 -11.86
N PHE A 107 -2.12 -14.77 -12.26
CA PHE A 107 -2.51 -14.67 -13.66
C PHE A 107 -1.65 -13.67 -14.44
N LEU A 108 -1.43 -12.46 -13.90
CA LEU A 108 -0.55 -11.46 -14.53
C LEU A 108 0.89 -11.97 -14.68
N LYS A 109 1.41 -12.68 -13.67
CA LYS A 109 2.74 -13.30 -13.76
C LYS A 109 2.79 -14.34 -14.87
N GLN A 110 1.74 -15.17 -15.01
CA GLN A 110 1.66 -16.14 -16.10
C GLN A 110 1.67 -15.46 -17.47
N VAL A 111 0.78 -14.49 -17.69
CA VAL A 111 0.70 -13.74 -18.95
C VAL A 111 2.02 -13.05 -19.29
N ALA A 112 2.69 -12.46 -18.29
CA ALA A 112 4.00 -11.84 -18.49
C ALA A 112 5.05 -12.87 -18.97
N ARG A 113 5.12 -14.05 -18.33
CA ARG A 113 6.07 -15.11 -18.70
C ARG A 113 5.86 -15.62 -20.11
N GLU A 114 4.60 -15.85 -20.50
CA GLU A 114 4.22 -16.30 -21.85
C GLU A 114 4.63 -15.31 -22.93
N ARG A 115 4.72 -14.02 -22.59
CA ARG A 115 5.12 -12.93 -23.49
C ARG A 115 6.60 -12.56 -23.42
N GLY A 116 7.44 -13.33 -22.73
CA GLY A 116 8.87 -13.06 -22.61
C GLY A 116 9.23 -11.96 -21.61
N PHE A 117 8.34 -11.65 -20.68
CA PHE A 117 8.55 -10.68 -19.61
C PHE A 117 8.58 -11.36 -18.22
N SER A 118 8.95 -10.59 -17.21
CA SER A 118 8.89 -10.91 -15.78
C SER A 118 8.07 -9.85 -15.06
N TRP A 119 6.98 -10.24 -14.40
CA TRP A 119 6.21 -9.36 -13.53
C TRP A 119 6.83 -9.36 -12.12
N ARG A 120 7.39 -8.22 -11.70
CA ARG A 120 8.08 -8.00 -10.42
C ARG A 120 7.33 -6.97 -9.57
N LYS A 121 7.83 -6.67 -8.36
CA LYS A 121 7.22 -5.70 -7.43
C LYS A 121 7.09 -4.30 -8.06
N ASN A 122 8.15 -3.87 -8.76
CA ASN A 122 8.24 -2.59 -9.46
C ASN A 122 7.80 -2.66 -10.94
N GLY A 123 7.05 -3.69 -11.33
CA GLY A 123 6.41 -3.74 -12.64
C GLY A 123 6.95 -4.78 -13.60
N LEU A 124 6.77 -4.51 -14.90
CA LEU A 124 7.04 -5.46 -15.97
C LEU A 124 8.45 -5.26 -16.51
N HIS A 125 9.24 -6.33 -16.51
CA HIS A 125 10.63 -6.32 -16.97
C HIS A 125 10.78 -7.23 -18.17
N ARG A 126 11.56 -6.80 -19.17
CA ARG A 126 11.97 -7.70 -20.25
C ARG A 126 12.92 -8.76 -19.66
N LYS A 127 12.78 -10.01 -20.09
CA LYS A 127 13.77 -11.05 -19.76
C LYS A 127 15.10 -10.78 -20.43
#